data_AF-E4V5B7-F1
#
_entry.id   AF-E4V5B7-F1
#
_cell.length_a   1.000
_cell.length_b   1.000
_cell.length_c   1.000
_cell.angle_alpha   90.00
_cell.angle_beta   90.00
_cell.angle_gamma   90.00
#
_symmetry.space_group_name_H-M   'P 1'
#
loop_
_entity.id
_entity.type
_entity.pdbx_description
1 polymer ?
#
loop_
_entity_poly.entity_id
_entity_poly.type
_entity_poly.pdbx_seq_one_letter_code
_entity_poly.pdbx_strand_id
1 'polypeptide(L)'
;MSNNDKSYHPLRRDSTENEHDGRLMEFKSPNSQRPVVLILSAIIAGLVFLNAVLSLYLYNQSRPSASNCDCGSYYAGLERNIPIQIYQSTEFVAENASDVAHLWEELSGDPGVVALPQKYVSEKGLPHAMRFPWDNDKGVYLLQGYHNLHCLRTLFRYTWNADRGIPQRVAFSHIQHCLDQLRQDVICNADDTPRYAGFQDPPGTGAGQVRMCKDWKKLEKWARERTACFKHEDEVPGRMIDRFKFCPDGKVLWPTDKSNR
;
A
#
# COMPACT_ATOMS: atom_id res chain seq x y z
N MET A 1 -62.57 -4.23 92.37
CA MET A 1 -61.33 -4.69 91.71
C MET A 1 -60.23 -4.74 92.75
N SER A 2 -59.42 -5.80 92.73
CA SER A 2 -58.12 -5.88 93.43
C SER A 2 -57.20 -6.78 92.58
N ASN A 3 -55.92 -6.85 92.92
CA ASN A 3 -54.83 -7.25 92.01
C ASN A 3 -54.23 -8.65 92.33
N ASN A 4 -53.10 -8.96 91.68
CA ASN A 4 -52.05 -9.95 92.04
C ASN A 4 -52.20 -11.39 91.50
N ASP A 5 -51.13 -12.22 91.40
CA ASP A 5 -49.66 -12.05 91.24
C ASP A 5 -48.97 -13.46 91.25
N LYS A 6 -47.67 -13.51 90.91
CA LYS A 6 -46.59 -14.44 91.39
C LYS A 6 -45.94 -15.44 90.43
N SER A 7 -44.64 -15.60 90.67
CA SER A 7 -43.68 -16.49 90.02
C SER A 7 -43.08 -17.50 91.01
N TYR A 8 -42.51 -18.62 90.52
CA TYR A 8 -41.84 -19.62 91.37
C TYR A 8 -40.62 -20.32 90.72
N HIS A 9 -39.65 -20.64 91.57
CA HIS A 9 -38.42 -21.45 91.44
C HIS A 9 -38.08 -21.96 92.87
N PRO A 10 -37.00 -22.73 93.16
CA PRO A 10 -36.08 -23.50 92.29
C PRO A 10 -36.36 -25.03 92.31
N LEU A 11 -35.59 -26.07 92.73
CA LEU A 11 -34.25 -26.29 93.34
C LEU A 11 -33.67 -27.72 93.07
N ARG A 12 -32.34 -27.79 92.94
CA ARG A 12 -31.38 -28.76 93.53
C ARG A 12 -31.46 -30.30 93.29
N ARG A 13 -30.72 -30.74 92.25
CA ARG A 13 -29.53 -31.64 92.30
C ARG A 13 -29.37 -32.66 93.45
N ASP A 14 -29.16 -33.92 93.08
CA ASP A 14 -28.12 -34.79 93.68
C ASP A 14 -27.41 -35.66 92.61
N SER A 15 -26.65 -36.69 92.99
CA SER A 15 -25.42 -37.14 92.30
C SER A 15 -25.21 -38.67 92.34
N THR A 16 -24.57 -39.25 91.29
CA THR A 16 -23.98 -40.63 91.22
C THR A 16 -24.97 -41.81 91.42
N GLU A 17 -24.90 -43.00 90.78
CA GLU A 17 -24.06 -43.63 89.72
C GLU A 17 -24.74 -44.96 89.28
N ASN A 18 -24.43 -45.70 88.20
CA ASN A 18 -23.53 -45.54 87.03
C ASN A 18 -24.01 -46.45 85.85
N GLU A 19 -23.32 -46.36 84.71
CA GLU A 19 -23.14 -47.34 83.60
C GLU A 19 -24.29 -48.10 82.89
N HIS A 20 -24.21 -48.08 81.53
CA HIS A 20 -24.80 -49.01 80.53
C HIS A 20 -26.35 -49.02 80.38
N ASP A 21 -26.97 -49.17 79.20
CA ASP A 21 -26.56 -49.13 77.78
C ASP A 21 -27.82 -48.81 76.92
N GLY A 22 -27.69 -48.45 75.63
CA GLY A 22 -28.78 -48.62 74.66
C GLY A 22 -29.22 -47.41 73.81
N ARG A 23 -28.52 -47.19 72.68
CA ARG A 23 -29.01 -46.52 71.44
C ARG A 23 -29.47 -45.06 71.48
N LEU A 24 -28.57 -44.17 71.06
CA LEU A 24 -28.89 -42.95 70.32
C LEU A 24 -29.27 -43.28 68.86
N MET A 25 -30.11 -42.45 68.22
CA MET A 25 -30.23 -42.41 66.75
C MET A 25 -29.16 -41.50 66.15
N GLU A 26 -28.48 -41.93 65.07
CA GLU A 26 -27.57 -41.06 64.33
C GLU A 26 -28.33 -39.94 63.58
N PHE A 27 -27.88 -38.70 63.72
CA PHE A 27 -28.19 -37.64 62.75
C PHE A 27 -26.90 -37.28 62.01
N LYS A 28 -26.75 -37.76 60.77
CA LYS A 28 -25.48 -37.65 60.02
C LYS A 28 -25.24 -36.23 59.50
N SER A 29 -24.08 -35.67 59.86
CA SER A 29 -23.61 -34.36 59.42
C SER A 29 -23.25 -34.34 57.92
N PRO A 30 -23.58 -33.27 57.16
CA PRO A 30 -23.52 -33.26 55.69
C PRO A 30 -22.11 -33.02 55.12
N ASN A 31 -21.18 -33.96 55.33
CA ASN A 31 -19.80 -33.89 54.78
C ASN A 31 -19.72 -34.16 53.25
N SER A 32 -20.83 -34.08 52.52
CA SER A 32 -20.98 -34.55 51.13
C SER A 32 -20.71 -33.48 50.05
N GLN A 33 -20.86 -32.19 50.38
CA GLN A 33 -20.84 -31.11 49.38
C GLN A 33 -19.42 -30.65 48.96
N ARG A 34 -18.41 -30.88 49.79
CA ARG A 34 -17.01 -30.46 49.55
C ARG A 34 -16.42 -30.91 48.19
N PRO A 35 -16.51 -32.18 47.76
CA PRO A 35 -16.00 -32.59 46.45
C PRO A 35 -16.73 -31.92 45.29
N VAL A 36 -18.06 -31.71 45.40
CA VAL A 36 -18.87 -31.08 44.35
C VAL A 36 -18.44 -29.62 44.13
N VAL A 37 -18.19 -28.87 45.22
CA VAL A 37 -17.72 -27.48 45.14
C VAL A 37 -16.32 -27.40 44.50
N LEU A 38 -15.42 -28.34 44.80
CA LEU A 38 -14.09 -28.39 44.19
C LEU A 38 -14.11 -28.76 42.70
N ILE A 39 -15.02 -29.65 42.29
CA ILE A 39 -15.21 -29.99 40.87
C ILE A 39 -15.80 -28.79 40.12
N LEU A 40 -16.80 -28.11 40.67
CA LEU A 40 -17.41 -26.93 40.05
C LEU A 40 -16.42 -25.76 39.95
N SER A 41 -15.59 -25.50 40.98
CA SER A 41 -14.57 -24.44 40.91
C SER A 41 -13.47 -24.76 39.89
N ALA A 42 -13.07 -26.02 39.75
CA ALA A 42 -12.14 -26.46 38.71
C ALA A 42 -12.73 -26.29 37.29
N ILE A 43 -14.01 -26.61 37.09
CA ILE A 43 -14.72 -26.40 35.81
C ILE A 43 -14.80 -24.89 35.49
N ILE A 44 -15.18 -24.06 36.47
CA ILE A 44 -15.25 -22.59 36.28
C ILE A 44 -13.86 -22.02 35.96
N ALA A 45 -12.80 -22.44 36.65
CA ALA A 45 -11.43 -22.02 36.37
C ALA A 45 -10.98 -22.45 34.96
N GLY A 46 -11.31 -23.68 34.53
CA GLY A 46 -11.04 -24.17 33.18
C GLY A 46 -11.78 -23.38 32.09
N LEU A 47 -13.05 -23.03 32.33
CA LEU A 47 -13.85 -22.19 31.42
C LEU A 47 -13.31 -20.75 31.34
N VAL A 48 -12.91 -20.16 32.47
CA VAL A 48 -12.27 -18.83 32.50
C VAL A 48 -10.94 -18.85 31.76
N PHE A 49 -10.11 -19.88 31.97
CA PHE A 49 -8.85 -20.04 31.24
C PHE A 49 -9.07 -20.21 29.73
N LEU A 50 -10.02 -21.05 29.32
CA LEU A 50 -10.35 -21.24 27.90
C LEU A 50 -10.88 -19.94 27.25
N ASN A 51 -11.74 -19.19 27.95
CA ASN A 51 -12.21 -17.89 27.47
C ASN A 51 -11.08 -16.84 27.42
N ALA A 52 -10.13 -16.85 28.36
CA ALA A 52 -8.97 -15.97 28.33
C ALA A 52 -8.02 -16.31 27.16
N VAL A 53 -7.77 -17.59 26.91
CA VAL A 53 -6.98 -18.07 25.75
C VAL A 53 -7.67 -17.72 24.43
N LEU A 54 -8.99 -17.95 24.32
CA LEU A 54 -9.77 -17.58 23.13
C LEU A 54 -9.79 -16.05 22.94
N SER A 55 -9.93 -15.28 24.01
CA SER A 55 -9.90 -13.80 23.95
C SER A 55 -8.52 -13.29 23.53
N LEU A 56 -7.43 -13.90 24.00
CA LEU A 56 -6.06 -13.57 23.56
C LEU A 56 -5.82 -13.96 22.10
N TYR A 57 -6.34 -15.11 21.65
CA TYR A 57 -6.27 -15.55 20.25
C TYR A 57 -7.03 -14.59 19.33
N LEU A 58 -8.29 -14.28 19.66
CA LEU A 58 -9.12 -13.33 18.92
C LEU A 58 -8.55 -11.91 18.97
N TYR A 59 -8.01 -11.45 20.11
CA TYR A 59 -7.33 -10.16 20.22
C TYR A 59 -6.07 -10.09 19.36
N ASN A 60 -5.27 -11.16 19.31
CA ASN A 60 -4.08 -11.21 18.45
C ASN A 60 -4.41 -11.31 16.95
N GLN A 61 -5.53 -11.93 16.57
CA GLN A 61 -6.07 -11.85 15.20
C GLN A 61 -6.70 -10.49 14.88
N SER A 62 -7.31 -9.84 15.88
CA SER A 62 -7.99 -8.54 15.74
C SER A 62 -7.05 -7.35 15.91
N ARG A 63 -5.76 -7.58 16.18
CA ARG A 63 -4.73 -6.55 16.01
C ARG A 63 -4.68 -6.22 14.51
N PRO A 64 -5.03 -4.98 14.10
CA PRO A 64 -4.70 -4.56 12.74
C PRO A 64 -3.18 -4.70 12.59
N SER A 65 -2.72 -5.35 11.52
CA SER A 65 -1.29 -5.46 11.26
C SER A 65 -0.70 -4.05 11.22
N ALA A 66 0.27 -3.75 12.10
CA ALA A 66 0.86 -2.42 12.26
C ALA A 66 1.87 -2.13 11.13
N SER A 67 1.43 -2.38 9.90
CA SER A 67 2.18 -2.37 8.66
C SER A 67 1.30 -1.76 7.57
N ASN A 68 1.19 -0.43 7.55
CA ASN A 68 0.77 0.33 6.37
C ASN A 68 1.88 0.27 5.29
N CYS A 69 2.31 -0.95 4.96
CA CYS A 69 3.38 -1.22 4.02
C CYS A 69 2.76 -1.44 2.63
N ASP A 70 2.88 -0.44 1.77
CA ASP A 70 2.94 -0.69 0.33
C ASP A 70 4.19 -1.56 0.10
N CYS A 71 4.03 -2.88 -0.05
CA CYS A 71 5.10 -3.90 -0.02
C CYS A 71 6.08 -3.87 -1.22
N GLY A 72 6.29 -2.69 -1.82
CA GLY A 72 7.07 -2.46 -3.01
C GLY A 72 6.30 -2.79 -4.29
N SER A 73 6.54 -2.01 -5.35
CA SER A 73 5.99 -2.31 -6.67
C SER A 73 6.54 -3.66 -7.20
N TYR A 74 5.65 -4.51 -7.73
CA TYR A 74 5.94 -5.89 -8.13
C TYR A 74 7.14 -6.08 -9.09
N TYR A 75 7.44 -5.05 -9.90
CA TYR A 75 8.54 -5.06 -10.88
C TYR A 75 9.84 -4.41 -10.37
N ALA A 76 9.75 -3.34 -9.58
CA ALA A 76 10.89 -2.47 -9.26
C ALA A 76 11.13 -2.25 -7.75
N GLY A 77 10.33 -2.88 -6.88
CA GLY A 77 10.48 -2.79 -5.42
C GLY A 77 10.18 -1.40 -4.84
N LEU A 78 9.39 -0.58 -5.54
CA LEU A 78 9.17 0.82 -5.16
C LEU A 78 7.96 0.97 -4.24
N GLU A 79 8.22 1.25 -2.97
CA GLU A 79 7.24 1.60 -1.94
C GLU A 79 6.78 3.06 -2.10
N ARG A 80 5.54 3.38 -1.72
CA ARG A 80 5.05 4.74 -1.45
C ARG A 80 5.61 5.28 -0.12
N ASN A 81 6.92 5.52 -0.06
CA ASN A 81 7.61 5.99 1.14
C ASN A 81 8.21 7.40 1.03
N ILE A 82 8.07 8.09 -0.11
CA ILE A 82 8.52 9.47 -0.28
C ILE A 82 7.38 10.45 0.03
N PRO A 83 7.48 11.30 1.07
CA PRO A 83 6.50 12.35 1.32
C PRO A 83 6.69 13.49 0.31
N ILE A 84 5.64 13.80 -0.46
CA ILE A 84 5.61 14.95 -1.38
C ILE A 84 4.45 15.85 -0.97
N GLN A 85 4.75 17.10 -0.64
CA GLN A 85 3.75 18.14 -0.41
C GLN A 85 3.20 18.61 -1.76
N ILE A 86 1.87 18.66 -1.90
CA ILE A 86 1.23 19.26 -3.08
C ILE A 86 1.18 20.77 -2.89
N TYR A 87 1.55 21.54 -3.90
CA TYR A 87 1.49 23.01 -3.91
C TYR A 87 0.35 23.50 -4.82
N GLN A 88 -0.08 24.75 -4.67
CA GLN A 88 -1.09 25.34 -5.59
C GLN A 88 -0.51 25.62 -6.97
N SER A 89 0.74 26.07 -7.01
CA SER A 89 1.56 26.26 -8.20
C SER A 89 2.94 25.66 -7.96
N THR A 90 3.67 25.38 -9.04
CA THR A 90 5.05 24.87 -9.03
C THR A 90 5.84 25.55 -10.14
N GLU A 91 7.14 25.28 -10.22
CA GLU A 91 8.03 25.72 -11.32
C GLU A 91 7.50 25.42 -12.73
N PHE A 92 6.58 24.46 -12.90
CA PHE A 92 5.94 24.12 -14.19
C PHE A 92 4.85 25.13 -14.64
N VAL A 93 4.57 26.20 -13.87
CA VAL A 93 3.53 27.20 -14.17
C VAL A 93 4.08 28.61 -13.98
N ALA A 94 3.92 29.46 -14.99
CA ALA A 94 4.26 30.89 -14.96
C ALA A 94 3.25 31.70 -15.79
N GLU A 95 3.21 33.03 -15.57
CA GLU A 95 2.36 33.96 -16.35
C GLU A 95 2.68 33.89 -17.86
N ASN A 96 3.97 33.80 -18.18
CA ASN A 96 4.47 33.53 -19.51
C ASN A 96 4.94 32.07 -19.59
N ALA A 97 4.12 31.19 -20.16
CA ALA A 97 4.43 29.76 -20.25
C ALA A 97 5.68 29.43 -21.10
N SER A 98 6.30 30.42 -21.79
CA SER A 98 7.63 30.27 -22.41
C SER A 98 8.70 29.93 -21.40
N ASP A 99 8.61 30.51 -20.21
CA ASP A 99 9.67 30.47 -19.21
C ASP A 99 9.78 29.08 -18.58
N VAL A 100 8.67 28.32 -18.61
CA VAL A 100 8.54 26.96 -18.06
C VAL A 100 8.53 25.87 -19.15
N ALA A 101 8.46 26.23 -20.44
CA ALA A 101 8.34 25.28 -21.54
C ALA A 101 9.49 24.25 -21.60
N HIS A 102 10.68 24.62 -21.12
CA HIS A 102 11.83 23.71 -21.04
C HIS A 102 11.59 22.55 -20.05
N LEU A 103 11.00 22.83 -18.88
CA LEU A 103 10.66 21.83 -17.86
C LEU A 103 9.65 20.80 -18.38
N TRP A 104 8.68 21.24 -19.20
CA TRP A 104 7.73 20.34 -19.86
C TRP A 104 8.38 19.47 -20.94
N GLU A 105 9.38 19.99 -21.66
CA GLU A 105 10.13 19.21 -22.66
C GLU A 105 11.06 18.14 -22.04
N GLU A 106 11.55 18.39 -20.81
CA GLU A 106 12.33 17.44 -20.00
C GLU A 106 11.53 16.21 -19.56
N LEU A 107 10.19 16.21 -19.64
CA LEU A 107 9.31 15.07 -19.33
C LEU A 107 9.34 13.98 -20.42
N SER A 108 10.55 13.54 -20.78
CA SER A 108 10.81 12.54 -21.81
C SER A 108 10.44 11.12 -21.36
N GLY A 109 9.81 10.36 -22.25
CA GLY A 109 9.54 8.93 -22.04
C GLY A 109 10.73 8.01 -22.30
N ASP A 110 11.74 8.50 -23.02
CA ASP A 110 12.88 7.74 -23.55
C ASP A 110 13.65 6.95 -22.46
N PRO A 111 13.93 7.49 -21.25
CA PRO A 111 14.65 6.75 -20.21
C PRO A 111 13.86 5.55 -19.67
N GLY A 112 12.53 5.52 -19.88
CA GLY A 112 11.65 4.43 -19.46
C GLY A 112 11.56 3.26 -20.43
N VAL A 113 12.21 3.33 -21.60
CA VAL A 113 12.25 2.23 -22.56
C VAL A 113 13.38 1.27 -22.18
N VAL A 114 12.99 0.05 -21.80
CA VAL A 114 13.86 -0.96 -21.18
C VAL A 114 13.88 -2.26 -21.97
N ALA A 115 15.04 -2.92 -21.99
CA ALA A 115 15.26 -4.22 -22.60
C ALA A 115 15.32 -5.29 -21.47
N LEU A 116 14.25 -6.07 -21.33
CA LEU A 116 14.08 -7.05 -20.25
C LEU A 116 14.37 -8.48 -20.73
N PRO A 117 15.24 -9.27 -20.06
CA PRO A 117 15.50 -10.66 -20.42
C PRO A 117 14.23 -11.53 -20.40
N GLN A 118 14.11 -12.47 -21.33
CA GLN A 118 12.94 -13.32 -21.48
C GLN A 118 12.68 -14.18 -20.23
N LYS A 119 13.73 -14.53 -19.46
CA LYS A 119 13.55 -15.13 -18.13
C LYS A 119 12.73 -14.23 -17.18
N TYR A 120 13.08 -12.95 -17.08
CA TYR A 120 12.38 -11.99 -16.21
C TYR A 120 10.95 -11.73 -16.70
N VAL A 121 10.76 -11.62 -18.02
CA VAL A 121 9.44 -11.52 -18.67
C VAL A 121 8.55 -12.69 -18.26
N SER A 122 9.04 -13.92 -18.40
CA SER A 122 8.30 -15.14 -18.04
C SER A 122 8.05 -15.27 -16.53
N GLU A 123 9.04 -14.95 -15.69
CA GLU A 123 8.93 -14.97 -14.22
C GLU A 123 7.87 -13.97 -13.70
N LYS A 124 7.72 -12.83 -14.38
CA LYS A 124 6.77 -11.76 -14.02
C LYS A 124 5.44 -11.83 -14.79
N GLY A 125 5.22 -12.87 -15.60
CA GLY A 125 3.99 -13.04 -16.39
C GLY A 125 3.73 -11.93 -17.40
N LEU A 126 4.77 -11.21 -17.85
CA LEU A 126 4.62 -10.10 -18.80
C LEU A 126 4.27 -10.61 -20.20
N PRO A 127 3.35 -9.94 -20.94
CA PRO A 127 3.09 -10.26 -22.34
C PRO A 127 4.35 -10.14 -23.21
N HIS A 128 4.52 -11.00 -24.21
CA HIS A 128 5.68 -10.94 -25.09
C HIS A 128 5.66 -9.66 -25.95
N ALA A 129 6.71 -8.84 -25.83
CA ALA A 129 6.91 -7.64 -26.61
C ALA A 129 7.88 -7.84 -27.79
N MET A 130 8.10 -6.79 -28.60
CA MET A 130 9.10 -6.84 -29.68
C MET A 130 10.50 -7.15 -29.13
N ARG A 131 11.30 -7.91 -29.89
CA ARG A 131 12.69 -8.19 -29.51
C ARG A 131 13.54 -6.91 -29.54
N PHE A 132 14.48 -6.83 -28.61
CA PHE A 132 15.49 -5.78 -28.60
C PHE A 132 16.48 -6.01 -29.76
N PRO A 133 16.71 -5.03 -30.66
CA PRO A 133 17.50 -5.28 -31.89
C PRO A 133 18.94 -5.75 -31.68
N TRP A 134 19.49 -5.55 -30.48
CA TRP A 134 20.87 -5.89 -30.12
C TRP A 134 21.00 -7.16 -29.25
N ASP A 135 19.90 -7.72 -28.76
CA ASP A 135 19.88 -8.97 -27.99
C ASP A 135 18.54 -9.69 -28.14
N ASN A 136 18.57 -10.87 -28.78
CA ASN A 136 17.38 -11.67 -29.03
C ASN A 136 16.78 -12.34 -27.77
N ASP A 137 17.51 -12.41 -26.65
CA ASP A 137 16.95 -12.86 -25.35
C ASP A 137 16.20 -11.73 -24.63
N LYS A 138 16.22 -10.49 -25.13
CA LYS A 138 15.52 -9.35 -24.50
C LYS A 138 14.30 -8.88 -25.30
N GLY A 139 13.21 -8.57 -24.59
CA GLY A 139 12.06 -7.84 -25.13
C GLY A 139 12.11 -6.36 -24.74
N VAL A 140 11.60 -5.47 -25.60
CA VAL A 140 11.50 -4.03 -25.35
C VAL A 140 10.16 -3.70 -24.69
N TYR A 141 10.22 -3.02 -23.54
CA TYR A 141 9.04 -2.55 -22.80
C TYR A 141 9.18 -1.06 -22.49
N LEU A 142 8.06 -0.34 -22.36
CA LEU A 142 8.03 1.03 -21.84
C LEU A 142 7.37 1.01 -20.44
N LEU A 143 8.01 1.65 -19.48
CA LEU A 143 7.48 1.82 -18.13
C LEU A 143 6.32 2.82 -18.12
N GLN A 144 5.17 2.42 -17.57
CA GLN A 144 3.93 3.24 -17.54
C GLN A 144 4.15 4.66 -17.00
N GLY A 145 4.94 4.83 -15.93
CA GLY A 145 5.25 6.17 -15.40
C GLY A 145 5.91 7.09 -16.44
N TYR A 146 6.86 6.57 -17.22
CA TYR A 146 7.50 7.33 -18.31
C TYR A 146 6.57 7.52 -19.52
N HIS A 147 5.65 6.59 -19.77
CA HIS A 147 4.59 6.80 -20.75
C HIS A 147 3.63 7.93 -20.34
N ASN A 148 3.28 8.01 -19.06
CA ASN A 148 2.49 9.12 -18.52
C ASN A 148 3.22 10.47 -18.67
N LEU A 149 4.54 10.52 -18.38
CA LEU A 149 5.35 11.72 -18.60
C LEU A 149 5.38 12.13 -20.08
N HIS A 150 5.59 11.18 -21.00
CA HIS A 150 5.47 11.41 -22.43
C HIS A 150 4.09 11.98 -22.80
N CYS A 151 3.01 11.40 -22.28
CA CYS A 151 1.65 11.89 -22.54
C CYS A 151 1.45 13.34 -22.05
N LEU A 152 1.98 13.70 -20.88
CA LEU A 152 1.94 15.07 -20.35
C LEU A 152 2.74 16.04 -21.23
N ARG A 153 3.95 15.67 -21.67
CA ARG A 153 4.76 16.45 -22.62
C ARG A 153 4.03 16.66 -23.96
N THR A 154 3.45 15.59 -24.50
CA THR A 154 2.72 15.60 -25.78
C THR A 154 1.45 16.44 -25.70
N LEU A 155 0.75 16.44 -24.55
CA LEU A 155 -0.36 17.35 -24.27
C LEU A 155 0.08 18.81 -24.18
N PHE A 156 1.16 19.09 -23.42
CA PHE A 156 1.71 20.45 -23.31
C PHE A 156 2.12 20.99 -24.69
N ARG A 157 2.87 20.23 -25.48
CA ARG A 157 3.24 20.62 -26.87
C ARG A 157 2.03 21.01 -27.72
N TYR A 158 0.91 20.30 -27.56
CA TYR A 158 -0.31 20.58 -28.33
C TYR A 158 -1.04 21.84 -27.85
N THR A 159 -1.24 22.02 -26.54
CA THR A 159 -1.87 23.25 -26.02
C THR A 159 -1.01 24.48 -26.27
N TRP A 160 0.31 24.36 -26.07
CA TRP A 160 1.32 25.36 -26.35
C TRP A 160 1.30 25.86 -27.81
N ASN A 161 1.24 24.93 -28.77
CA ASN A 161 1.11 25.29 -30.18
C ASN A 161 -0.24 25.96 -30.47
N ALA A 162 -1.33 25.49 -29.87
CA ALA A 162 -2.68 26.01 -30.13
C ALA A 162 -2.85 27.45 -29.61
N ASP A 163 -2.41 27.72 -28.37
CA ASP A 163 -2.39 29.04 -27.75
C ASP A 163 -1.64 30.08 -28.62
N ARG A 164 -0.50 29.66 -29.18
CA ARG A 164 0.38 30.50 -30.01
C ARG A 164 0.03 30.52 -31.50
N GLY A 165 -1.05 29.85 -31.93
CA GLY A 165 -1.42 29.74 -33.35
C GLY A 165 -0.39 29.00 -34.23
N ILE A 166 0.49 28.20 -33.63
CA ILE A 166 1.54 27.44 -34.33
C ILE A 166 0.93 26.18 -34.96
N PRO A 167 1.25 25.85 -36.22
CA PRO A 167 0.78 24.61 -36.87
C PRO A 167 1.16 23.36 -36.07
N GLN A 168 0.17 22.52 -35.78
CA GLN A 168 0.35 21.32 -34.97
C GLN A 168 1.24 20.28 -35.66
N ARG A 169 2.24 19.78 -34.91
CA ARG A 169 3.08 18.64 -35.31
C ARG A 169 2.58 17.30 -34.76
N VAL A 170 1.80 17.34 -33.68
CA VAL A 170 1.18 16.16 -33.07
C VAL A 170 -0.23 15.99 -33.65
N ALA A 171 -0.52 14.82 -34.22
CA ALA A 171 -1.86 14.49 -34.70
C ALA A 171 -2.87 14.40 -33.55
N PHE A 172 -4.09 14.90 -33.74
CA PHE A 172 -5.12 14.89 -32.70
C PHE A 172 -5.49 13.47 -32.22
N SER A 173 -5.36 12.45 -33.07
CA SER A 173 -5.50 11.04 -32.68
C SER A 173 -4.49 10.60 -31.62
N HIS A 174 -3.26 11.13 -31.65
CA HIS A 174 -2.26 10.89 -30.61
C HIS A 174 -2.65 11.60 -29.30
N ILE A 175 -3.23 12.81 -29.37
CA ILE A 175 -3.78 13.52 -28.21
C ILE A 175 -4.94 12.73 -27.56
N GLN A 176 -5.85 12.18 -28.36
CA GLN A 176 -6.92 11.30 -27.86
C GLN A 176 -6.36 10.04 -27.19
N HIS A 177 -5.30 9.44 -27.75
CA HIS A 177 -4.59 8.33 -27.13
C HIS A 177 -3.96 8.72 -25.79
N CYS A 178 -3.21 9.83 -25.71
CA CYS A 178 -2.60 10.31 -24.47
C CYS A 178 -3.63 10.59 -23.38
N LEU A 179 -4.76 11.22 -23.72
CA LEU A 179 -5.87 11.47 -22.79
C LEU A 179 -6.48 10.17 -22.25
N ASP A 180 -6.74 9.19 -23.12
CA ASP A 180 -7.32 7.92 -22.68
C ASP A 180 -6.33 7.07 -21.87
N GLN A 181 -5.03 7.10 -22.20
CA GLN A 181 -3.99 6.39 -21.46
C GLN A 181 -3.81 6.96 -20.04
N LEU A 182 -3.78 8.30 -19.90
CA LEU A 182 -3.78 8.94 -18.58
C LEU A 182 -5.07 8.65 -17.80
N ARG A 183 -6.23 8.63 -18.47
CA ARG A 183 -7.52 8.23 -17.85
C ARG A 183 -7.49 6.78 -17.35
N GLN A 184 -6.96 5.85 -18.14
CA GLN A 184 -6.82 4.44 -17.75
C GLN A 184 -5.88 4.28 -16.55
N ASP A 185 -4.73 4.96 -16.54
CA ASP A 185 -3.78 4.89 -15.42
C ASP A 185 -4.33 5.52 -14.12
N VAL A 186 -5.07 6.63 -14.21
CA VAL A 186 -5.77 7.24 -13.06
C VAL A 186 -6.83 6.31 -12.47
N ILE A 187 -7.56 5.56 -13.31
CA ILE A 187 -8.53 4.55 -12.85
C ILE A 187 -7.81 3.33 -12.26
N CYS A 188 -6.69 2.90 -12.86
CA CYS A 188 -5.87 1.79 -12.34
C CYS A 188 -5.20 2.11 -11.00
N ASN A 189 -4.87 3.38 -10.77
CA ASN A 189 -4.26 3.90 -9.54
C ASN A 189 -5.27 4.75 -8.73
N ALA A 190 -6.52 4.28 -8.62
CA ALA A 190 -7.61 4.98 -7.94
C ALA A 190 -7.20 5.45 -6.54
N ASP A 191 -6.93 6.75 -6.40
CA ASP A 191 -6.38 7.37 -5.19
C ASP A 191 -7.50 7.70 -4.20
N ASP A 192 -7.54 6.97 -3.09
CA ASP A 192 -8.55 7.07 -2.04
C ASP A 192 -8.27 8.20 -1.02
N THR A 193 -7.11 8.86 -1.10
CA THR A 193 -6.70 9.81 -0.05
C THR A 193 -7.60 11.05 -0.03
N PRO A 194 -8.32 11.34 1.08
CA PRO A 194 -9.23 12.48 1.15
C PRO A 194 -8.50 13.81 0.96
N ARG A 195 -8.91 14.60 -0.03
CA ARG A 195 -8.31 15.90 -0.37
C ARG A 195 -8.98 17.01 0.44
N TYR A 196 -8.25 17.65 1.36
CA TYR A 196 -8.83 18.71 2.22
C TYR A 196 -9.13 19.99 1.44
N ALA A 197 -10.15 20.75 1.85
CA ALA A 197 -10.67 21.90 1.09
C ALA A 197 -10.97 23.11 1.99
N GLY A 198 -10.98 24.32 1.40
CA GLY A 198 -11.56 25.53 1.96
C GLY A 198 -10.78 26.26 3.07
N PHE A 199 -9.69 25.68 3.58
CA PHE A 199 -8.84 26.27 4.64
C PHE A 199 -7.47 26.76 4.13
N GLN A 200 -7.31 26.88 2.82
CA GLN A 200 -6.14 27.49 2.17
C GLN A 200 -6.38 28.98 1.89
N ASP A 201 -5.30 29.75 1.72
CA ASP A 201 -5.34 31.09 1.15
C ASP A 201 -4.43 31.13 -0.11
N PRO A 202 -4.96 31.42 -1.31
CA PRO A 202 -6.39 31.50 -1.64
C PRO A 202 -7.12 30.16 -1.43
N PRO A 203 -8.44 30.16 -1.20
CA PRO A 203 -9.22 28.93 -0.99
C PRO A 203 -9.11 27.94 -2.15
N GLY A 204 -8.89 26.66 -1.83
CA GLY A 204 -8.69 25.62 -2.84
C GLY A 204 -8.88 24.21 -2.29
N THR A 205 -8.13 23.25 -2.84
CA THR A 205 -8.12 21.86 -2.37
C THR A 205 -6.71 21.26 -2.39
N GLY A 206 -6.34 20.50 -1.35
CA GLY A 206 -5.17 19.63 -1.28
C GLY A 206 -3.78 20.29 -1.26
N ALA A 207 -3.65 21.58 -1.59
CA ALA A 207 -2.38 22.28 -1.45
C ALA A 207 -1.98 22.37 0.03
N GLY A 208 -0.71 22.12 0.34
CA GLY A 208 -0.21 21.90 1.70
C GLY A 208 -0.31 20.44 2.18
N GLN A 209 -1.12 19.59 1.53
CA GLN A 209 -1.29 18.19 1.93
C GLN A 209 -0.12 17.33 1.44
N VAL A 210 0.39 16.46 2.31
CA VAL A 210 1.41 15.46 1.96
C VAL A 210 0.75 14.25 1.29
N ARG A 211 1.37 13.79 0.20
CA ARG A 211 1.07 12.54 -0.51
C ARG A 211 2.24 11.58 -0.34
N MET A 212 1.95 10.28 -0.23
CA MET A 212 2.97 9.25 -0.17
C MET A 212 3.22 8.66 -1.56
N CYS A 213 4.41 8.96 -2.09
CA CYS A 213 4.79 8.75 -3.48
C CYS A 213 5.91 7.73 -3.60
N LYS A 214 6.02 7.13 -4.80
CA LYS A 214 7.12 6.22 -5.16
C LYS A 214 8.34 7.04 -5.57
N ASP A 215 9.53 6.51 -5.26
CA ASP A 215 10.80 7.19 -5.52
C ASP A 215 11.17 7.13 -7.02
N TRP A 216 11.05 8.28 -7.69
CA TRP A 216 11.42 8.43 -9.10
C TRP A 216 12.91 8.18 -9.37
N LYS A 217 13.83 8.51 -8.44
CA LYS A 217 15.27 8.28 -8.63
C LYS A 217 15.61 6.79 -8.57
N LYS A 218 14.87 6.02 -7.75
CA LYS A 218 14.94 4.55 -7.78
C LYS A 218 14.34 3.96 -9.06
N LEU A 219 13.23 4.51 -9.58
CA LEU A 219 12.64 4.07 -10.87
C LEU A 219 13.58 4.35 -12.05
N GLU A 220 14.14 5.57 -12.11
CA GLU A 220 15.10 6.01 -13.12
C GLU A 220 16.38 5.14 -13.09
N LYS A 221 16.91 4.85 -11.89
CA LYS A 221 18.03 3.92 -11.73
C LYS A 221 17.67 2.51 -12.25
N TRP A 222 16.50 1.97 -11.87
CA TRP A 222 16.05 0.65 -12.33
C TRP A 222 15.91 0.61 -13.85
N ALA A 223 15.42 1.68 -14.47
CA ALA A 223 15.26 1.80 -15.91
C ALA A 223 16.62 1.93 -16.62
N ARG A 224 17.52 2.78 -16.13
CA ARG A 224 18.87 2.99 -16.67
C ARG A 224 19.72 1.71 -16.64
N GLU A 225 19.64 0.93 -15.56
CA GLU A 225 20.26 -0.41 -15.44
C GLU A 225 19.76 -1.41 -16.50
N ARG A 226 18.59 -1.17 -17.09
CA ARG A 226 17.89 -2.07 -18.02
C ARG A 226 17.58 -1.37 -19.35
N THR A 227 18.29 -0.27 -19.67
CA THR A 227 17.94 0.61 -20.79
C THR A 227 17.97 -0.11 -22.14
N ALA A 228 17.00 0.19 -23.01
CA ALA A 228 17.03 -0.20 -24.42
C ALA A 228 17.84 0.79 -25.29
N CYS A 229 18.49 1.80 -24.70
CA CYS A 229 19.22 2.85 -25.43
C CYS A 229 18.35 3.53 -26.51
N PHE A 230 17.07 3.77 -26.19
CA PHE A 230 16.07 4.27 -27.14
C PHE A 230 16.04 5.80 -27.22
N LYS A 231 15.60 6.32 -28.36
CA LYS A 231 15.20 7.72 -28.54
C LYS A 231 13.97 7.84 -29.45
N HIS A 232 13.12 8.85 -29.22
CA HIS A 232 11.92 9.07 -30.06
C HIS A 232 12.24 9.59 -31.49
N GLU A 233 11.22 9.62 -32.33
CA GLU A 233 11.34 9.85 -33.79
C GLU A 233 11.52 11.33 -34.14
N ASP A 234 10.85 12.22 -33.39
CA ASP A 234 11.00 13.67 -33.47
C ASP A 234 12.47 14.08 -33.34
N GLU A 235 13.23 13.33 -32.54
CA GLU A 235 14.64 13.52 -32.25
C GLU A 235 15.59 12.64 -33.09
N VAL A 236 15.07 11.65 -33.85
CA VAL A 236 15.84 10.69 -34.67
C VAL A 236 15.02 10.21 -35.90
N PRO A 237 15.12 10.89 -37.06
CA PRO A 237 14.48 10.44 -38.28
C PRO A 237 15.18 9.19 -38.87
N GLY A 238 14.41 8.24 -39.38
CA GLY A 238 14.93 7.08 -40.12
C GLY A 238 14.29 5.75 -39.72
N ARG A 239 15.10 4.69 -39.69
CA ARG A 239 14.60 3.33 -39.41
C ARG A 239 14.44 3.12 -37.90
N MET A 240 13.42 2.37 -37.50
CA MET A 240 13.16 2.02 -36.10
C MET A 240 14.39 1.43 -35.38
N ILE A 241 15.24 0.65 -36.05
CA ILE A 241 16.47 0.09 -35.45
C ILE A 241 17.51 1.16 -35.07
N ASP A 242 17.57 2.29 -35.78
CA ASP A 242 18.55 3.34 -35.50
C ASP A 242 18.17 4.18 -34.26
N ARG A 243 16.90 4.13 -33.83
CA ARG A 243 16.42 4.71 -32.57
C ARG A 243 16.92 4.01 -31.31
N PHE A 244 17.39 2.76 -31.41
CA PHE A 244 17.96 2.01 -30.28
C PHE A 244 19.47 2.24 -30.08
N LYS A 245 20.00 3.39 -30.53
CA LYS A 245 21.46 3.71 -30.54
C LYS A 245 21.88 4.84 -29.60
N PHE A 246 21.08 5.12 -28.58
CA PHE A 246 21.24 6.27 -27.68
C PHE A 246 21.29 5.80 -26.22
N CYS A 247 22.42 5.19 -25.82
CA CYS A 247 22.62 4.79 -24.43
C CYS A 247 22.94 6.00 -23.55
N PRO A 248 22.26 6.21 -22.40
CA PRO A 248 22.47 7.37 -21.53
C PRO A 248 23.86 7.41 -20.85
N ASP A 249 24.57 6.29 -20.84
CA ASP A 249 25.94 6.15 -20.33
C ASP A 249 26.99 6.04 -21.45
N GLY A 250 26.63 6.36 -22.70
CA GLY A 250 27.53 6.35 -23.85
C GLY A 250 27.97 4.96 -24.32
N LYS A 251 27.41 3.88 -23.76
CA LYS A 251 27.67 2.51 -24.24
C LYS A 251 27.24 2.31 -25.69
N VAL A 252 27.84 1.31 -26.31
CA VAL A 252 27.54 0.87 -27.67
C VAL A 252 27.15 -0.59 -27.61
N LEU A 253 25.90 -0.90 -27.99
CA LEU A 253 25.35 -2.25 -27.98
C LEU A 253 25.20 -2.85 -29.38
N TRP A 254 25.34 -2.03 -30.42
CA TRP A 254 25.19 -2.42 -31.83
C TRP A 254 26.54 -2.68 -32.49
N PRO A 255 26.60 -3.50 -33.55
CA PRO A 255 27.76 -3.58 -34.43
C PRO A 255 28.13 -2.19 -34.98
N THR A 256 29.38 -1.79 -34.77
CA THR A 256 29.95 -0.51 -35.25
C THR A 256 30.67 -0.63 -36.58
N ASP A 257 30.90 -1.85 -37.05
CA ASP A 257 31.83 -2.13 -38.13
C ASP A 257 31.28 -1.70 -39.49
N LYS A 258 32.15 -1.14 -40.34
CA LYS A 258 31.79 -0.58 -41.66
C LYS A 258 32.05 -1.58 -42.80
N SER A 259 32.05 -2.86 -42.48
CA SER A 259 32.51 -3.98 -43.30
C SER A 259 31.42 -4.64 -44.16
N ASN A 260 30.38 -3.89 -44.56
CA ASN A 260 29.49 -4.23 -45.69
C ASN A 260 28.67 -2.99 -46.14
N ARG A 261 29.13 -2.34 -47.20
CA ARG A 261 28.39 -1.42 -48.08
C ARG A 261 28.78 -1.74 -49.53
#